data_AF-A0A9D5QFI3-F1
#
_entry.id   AF-A0A9D5QFI3-F1
#
_cell.length_a   1.000
_cell.length_b   1.000
_cell.length_c   1.000
_cell.angle_alpha   90.00
_cell.angle_beta   90.00
_cell.angle_gamma   90.00
#
_symmetry.space_group_name_H-M   'P 1'
#
loop_
_entity.id
_entity.type
_entity.pdbx_description
1 polymer ?
#
loop_
_entity_poly.entity_id
_entity_poly.type
_entity_poly.pdbx_seq_one_letter_code
_entity_poly.pdbx_strand_id
1 'polypeptide(L)'
;MEHTYHGLKGKTVAELREIAKGIEHEAVEGATQMNKEHLLDAICKALNIDTREHHVATGIDKKGIKSKIADLKTQRDGMLEKKDYAKLKTVRRRIHRLKHKLRRAAA
;
A
#
# COMPACT_ATOMS: atom_id res chain seq x y z
N MET A 1 14.18 -23.55 -1.60
CA MET A 1 13.09 -23.09 -0.72
C MET A 1 12.85 -21.63 -1.06
N GLU A 2 11.64 -21.25 -1.46
CA GLU A 2 11.31 -19.87 -1.81
C GLU A 2 11.53 -18.98 -0.57
N HIS A 3 12.57 -18.15 -0.59
CA HIS A 3 12.78 -17.18 0.47
C HIS A 3 11.69 -16.12 0.36
N THR A 4 10.85 -15.98 1.39
CA THR A 4 9.90 -14.85 1.48
C THR A 4 10.58 -13.67 2.15
N TYR A 5 10.17 -12.44 1.82
CA TYR A 5 10.69 -11.22 2.43
C TYR A 5 10.62 -11.27 3.97
N HIS A 6 9.49 -11.74 4.52
CA HIS A 6 9.31 -11.89 5.96
C HIS A 6 10.26 -12.93 6.58
N GLY A 7 10.49 -14.04 5.88
CA GLY A 7 11.46 -15.05 6.30
C GLY A 7 12.90 -14.55 6.32
N LEU A 8 13.28 -13.67 5.39
CA LEU A 8 14.60 -13.01 5.38
C LEU A 8 14.71 -11.93 6.46
N LYS A 9 13.65 -11.15 6.70
CA LYS A 9 13.61 -10.10 7.74
C LYS A 9 13.80 -10.65 9.15
N GLY A 10 13.28 -11.85 9.40
CA GLY A 10 13.44 -12.56 10.67
C GLY A 10 14.86 -13.12 10.93
N LYS A 11 15.69 -13.27 9.90
CA LYS A 11 17.05 -13.83 10.03
C LYS A 11 18.04 -12.82 10.61
N THR A 12 19.14 -13.33 11.15
CA THR A 12 20.26 -12.52 11.62
C THR A 12 21.12 -12.05 10.45
N VAL A 13 21.94 -11.02 10.67
CA VAL A 13 22.88 -10.52 9.63
C VAL A 13 23.85 -11.61 9.19
N ALA A 14 24.31 -12.45 10.12
CA ALA A 14 25.20 -13.56 9.81
C ALA A 14 24.54 -14.56 8.85
N GLU A 15 23.31 -14.96 9.13
CA GLU A 15 22.54 -15.86 8.25
C GLU A 15 22.26 -15.25 6.88
N LEU A 16 21.95 -13.95 6.83
CA LEU A 16 21.78 -13.23 5.55
C LEU A 16 23.08 -13.21 4.73
N ARG A 17 24.24 -13.08 5.38
CA ARG A 17 25.55 -13.14 4.69
C ARG A 17 25.85 -14.53 4.15
N GLU A 18 25.50 -15.59 4.88
CA GLU A 18 25.64 -16.96 4.37
C GLU A 18 24.75 -17.21 3.15
N ILE A 19 23.52 -16.67 3.16
CA ILE A 19 22.63 -16.74 1.99
C ILE A 19 23.20 -15.94 0.82
N ALA A 20 23.74 -14.74 1.07
CA ALA A 20 24.35 -13.91 0.05
C ALA A 20 25.59 -14.55 -0.62
N LYS A 21 26.40 -15.31 0.13
CA LYS A 21 27.55 -16.05 -0.43
C LYS A 21 27.15 -17.11 -1.46
N GLY A 22 25.95 -17.67 -1.33
CA GLY A 22 25.41 -18.66 -2.27
C GLY A 22 24.71 -18.05 -3.48
N ILE A 23 24.67 -16.72 -3.60
CA ILE A 23 23.98 -15.99 -4.67
C ILE A 23 25.02 -15.23 -5.49
N GLU A 24 25.20 -15.59 -6.75
CA GLU A 24 26.05 -14.85 -7.69
C GLU A 24 25.21 -13.75 -8.36
N HIS A 25 25.17 -12.57 -7.74
CA HIS A 25 24.45 -11.41 -8.28
C HIS A 25 25.17 -10.11 -7.88
N GLU A 26 25.29 -9.16 -8.81
CA GLU A 26 25.98 -7.87 -8.61
C GLU A 26 25.47 -7.12 -7.35
N ALA A 27 24.16 -7.19 -7.10
CA ALA A 27 23.53 -6.58 -5.92
C ALA A 27 24.07 -7.08 -4.56
N VAL A 28 24.59 -8.31 -4.46
CA VAL A 28 25.14 -8.86 -3.21
C VAL A 28 26.67 -8.76 -3.13
N GLU A 29 27.32 -8.17 -4.13
CA GLU A 29 28.75 -7.84 -4.06
C GLU A 29 29.00 -6.85 -2.92
N GLY A 30 29.84 -7.23 -1.96
CA GLY A 30 30.07 -6.43 -0.75
C GLY A 30 29.13 -6.73 0.44
N ALA A 31 28.36 -7.83 0.40
CA ALA A 31 27.49 -8.28 1.49
C ALA A 31 28.14 -8.34 2.89
N THR A 32 29.47 -8.48 2.96
CA THR A 32 30.23 -8.48 4.22
C THR A 32 30.24 -7.12 4.93
N GLN A 33 30.18 -6.02 4.18
CA GLN A 33 30.21 -4.64 4.70
C GLN A 33 28.81 -4.02 4.81
N MET A 34 27.79 -4.61 4.19
CA MET A 34 26.42 -4.10 4.23
C MET A 34 25.81 -4.24 5.63
N ASN A 35 24.99 -3.24 5.99
CA ASN A 35 24.11 -3.33 7.16
C ASN A 35 22.96 -4.31 6.88
N LYS A 36 22.19 -4.65 7.92
CA LYS A 36 21.10 -5.65 7.82
C LYS A 36 20.07 -5.29 6.75
N GLU A 37 19.69 -4.03 6.66
CA GLU A 37 18.62 -3.57 5.76
C GLU A 37 19.08 -3.60 4.29
N HIS A 38 20.26 -3.08 3.99
CA HIS A 38 20.82 -3.10 2.65
C HIS A 38 21.12 -4.52 2.17
N LEU A 39 21.61 -5.39 3.06
CA LEU A 39 21.85 -6.79 2.74
C LEU A 39 20.54 -7.53 2.40
N LEU A 40 19.47 -7.23 3.13
CA LEU A 40 18.16 -7.81 2.87
C LEU A 40 17.60 -7.33 1.52
N ASP A 41 17.70 -6.04 1.21
CA ASP A 41 17.26 -5.50 -0.07
C ASP A 41 18.07 -6.06 -1.24
N ALA A 42 19.38 -6.23 -1.07
CA ALA A 42 20.28 -6.85 -2.05
C ALA A 42 19.89 -8.30 -2.35
N ILE A 43 19.66 -9.10 -1.30
CA ILE A 43 19.23 -10.50 -1.43
C ILE A 43 17.84 -10.58 -2.08
N CYS A 44 16.91 -9.71 -1.69
CA CYS A 44 15.57 -9.70 -2.29
C CYS A 44 15.61 -9.30 -3.77
N LYS A 45 16.45 -8.32 -4.15
CA LYS A 45 16.68 -7.98 -5.57
C LYS A 45 17.28 -9.15 -6.34
N ALA A 46 18.29 -9.81 -5.79
CA ALA A 46 18.98 -10.92 -6.45
C ALA A 46 18.08 -12.16 -6.63
N LEU A 47 17.19 -12.41 -5.66
CA LEU A 47 16.21 -13.50 -5.72
C LEU A 47 14.89 -13.10 -6.39
N ASN A 48 14.79 -11.87 -6.91
CA ASN A 48 13.58 -11.28 -7.48
C ASN A 48 12.34 -11.40 -6.56
N ILE A 49 12.56 -11.27 -5.25
CA ILE A 49 11.54 -11.27 -4.21
C ILE A 49 11.00 -9.85 -4.10
N ASP A 50 9.68 -9.69 -4.26
CA ASP A 50 9.03 -8.40 -4.08
C ASP A 50 9.14 -7.96 -2.61
N THR A 51 9.98 -6.97 -2.35
CA THR A 51 10.18 -6.33 -1.03
C THR A 51 9.04 -5.39 -0.68
N ARG A 52 8.17 -5.07 -1.65
CA ARG A 52 6.98 -4.29 -1.36
C ARG A 52 6.04 -5.18 -0.58
N GLU A 53 5.99 -4.94 0.72
CA GLU A 53 4.75 -5.06 1.47
C GLU A 53 3.73 -4.17 0.75
N HIS A 54 3.13 -4.69 -0.33
CA HIS A 54 1.95 -4.13 -0.90
C HIS A 54 0.93 -4.22 0.22
N HIS A 55 0.66 -3.11 0.90
CA HIS A 55 -0.52 -2.95 1.74
C HIS A 55 -1.69 -3.45 0.89
N VAL A 56 -2.09 -4.71 1.09
CA VAL A 56 -3.26 -5.29 0.46
C VAL A 56 -4.40 -4.53 1.11
N ALA A 57 -4.84 -3.47 0.45
CA ALA A 57 -5.89 -2.62 0.95
C ALA A 57 -7.11 -3.49 1.23
N THR A 58 -7.33 -3.78 2.51
CA THR A 58 -8.30 -4.76 2.96
C THR A 58 -9.72 -4.33 2.57
N GLY A 59 -10.43 -5.25 1.93
CA GLY A 59 -11.89 -5.47 2.01
C GLY A 59 -12.86 -4.37 1.56
N ILE A 60 -12.41 -3.17 1.19
CA ILE A 60 -13.32 -2.08 0.83
C ILE A 60 -13.41 -1.93 -0.69
N ASP A 61 -14.61 -2.07 -1.22
CA ASP A 61 -14.94 -1.74 -2.60
C ASP A 61 -14.75 -0.23 -2.86
N LYS A 62 -13.50 0.16 -3.15
CA LYS A 62 -13.11 1.52 -3.47
C LYS A 62 -13.84 2.02 -4.72
N LYS A 63 -14.13 1.14 -5.67
CA LYS A 63 -14.81 1.48 -6.93
C LYS A 63 -16.27 1.85 -6.67
N GLY A 64 -17.00 1.03 -5.92
CA GLY A 64 -18.38 1.32 -5.53
C GLY A 64 -18.52 2.57 -4.67
N ILE A 65 -17.58 2.83 -3.75
CA ILE A 65 -17.59 4.09 -2.98
C ILE A 65 -17.35 5.30 -3.89
N LYS A 66 -16.41 5.21 -4.85
CA LYS A 66 -16.14 6.30 -5.80
C LYS A 66 -17.36 6.58 -6.70
N SER A 67 -18.05 5.54 -7.18
CA SER A 67 -19.29 5.67 -7.94
C SER A 67 -20.38 6.38 -7.13
N LYS A 68 -20.63 5.95 -5.87
CA LYS A 68 -21.60 6.63 -4.98
C LYS A 68 -21.24 8.10 -4.73
N ILE A 69 -19.96 8.44 -4.65
CA ILE A 69 -19.52 9.85 -4.51
C ILE A 69 -19.83 10.64 -5.78
N ALA A 70 -19.69 10.06 -6.97
CA ALA A 70 -20.02 10.71 -8.24
C ALA A 70 -21.53 11.03 -8.30
N ASP A 71 -22.38 10.06 -7.98
CA ASP A 71 -23.84 10.25 -7.98
C ASP A 71 -24.27 11.36 -7.01
N LEU A 72 -23.68 11.37 -5.81
CA LEU A 72 -23.96 12.40 -4.80
C LEU A 72 -23.48 13.79 -5.23
N LYS A 73 -22.44 13.91 -6.06
CA LYS A 73 -22.01 15.21 -6.61
C LYS A 73 -23.03 15.73 -7.62
N THR A 74 -23.54 14.87 -8.50
CA THR A 74 -24.60 15.24 -9.44
C THR A 74 -25.85 15.70 -8.69
N GLN A 75 -26.25 14.99 -7.63
CA GLN A 75 -27.35 15.40 -6.77
C GLN A 75 -27.07 16.74 -6.06
N ARG A 76 -25.85 16.94 -5.56
CA ARG A 76 -25.46 18.21 -4.93
C ARG A 76 -25.63 19.38 -5.89
N ASP A 77 -25.24 19.22 -7.15
CA ASP A 77 -25.27 20.29 -8.15
C ASP A 77 -26.71 20.67 -8.50
N GLY A 78 -27.57 19.68 -8.73
CA GLY A 78 -29.01 19.94 -8.92
C GLY A 78 -29.72 20.54 -7.68
N MET A 79 -29.27 20.23 -6.46
CA MET A 79 -29.81 20.87 -5.24
C MET A 79 -29.28 22.29 -5.04
N LEU A 80 -28.10 22.60 -5.59
CA LEU A 80 -27.50 23.93 -5.54
C LEU A 80 -28.26 24.90 -6.45
N GLU A 81 -28.67 24.45 -7.63
CA GLU A 81 -29.56 25.17 -8.54
C GLU A 81 -30.92 25.46 -7.90
N LYS A 82 -31.49 24.46 -7.22
CA LYS A 82 -32.79 24.56 -6.52
C LYS A 82 -32.72 25.33 -5.19
N LYS A 83 -31.53 25.76 -4.76
CA LYS A 83 -31.28 26.42 -3.45
C LYS A 83 -31.88 25.66 -2.25
N ASP A 84 -31.96 24.34 -2.32
CA ASP A 84 -32.43 23.49 -1.21
C ASP A 84 -31.28 23.24 -0.22
N TYR A 85 -31.04 24.22 0.67
CA TYR A 85 -29.92 24.20 1.61
C TYR A 85 -30.00 23.06 2.63
N ALA A 86 -31.20 22.61 2.99
CA ALA A 86 -31.41 21.51 3.92
C ALA A 86 -30.92 20.19 3.33
N LYS A 87 -31.32 19.88 2.09
CA LYS A 87 -30.85 18.68 1.38
C LYS A 87 -29.38 18.78 0.98
N LEU A 88 -28.91 19.97 0.61
CA LEU A 88 -27.50 20.23 0.27
C LEU A 88 -26.56 19.88 1.44
N LYS A 89 -26.92 20.24 2.68
CA LYS A 89 -26.14 19.91 3.89
C LYS A 89 -26.00 18.40 4.07
N THR A 90 -27.09 17.65 3.87
CA THR A 90 -27.11 16.18 4.02
C THR A 90 -26.22 15.50 2.98
N VAL A 91 -26.34 15.91 1.71
CA VAL A 91 -25.52 15.37 0.61
C VAL A 91 -24.03 15.64 0.84
N ARG A 92 -23.65 16.88 1.22
CA ARG A 92 -22.25 17.25 1.51
C ARG A 92 -21.66 16.40 2.66
N ARG A 93 -22.43 16.19 3.74
CA ARG A 93 -22.00 15.33 4.86
C ARG A 93 -21.80 13.88 4.42
N ARG A 94 -22.67 13.35 3.56
CA ARG A 94 -22.55 11.97 3.05
C ARG A 94 -21.31 11.80 2.17
N ILE A 95 -21.03 12.76 1.28
CA ILE A 95 -19.78 12.80 0.50
C ILE A 95 -18.55 12.82 1.41
N HIS A 96 -18.55 13.69 2.43
CA HIS A 96 -17.45 13.80 3.38
C HIS A 96 -17.17 12.48 4.11
N ARG A 97 -18.20 11.82 4.64
CA ARG A 97 -18.08 10.51 5.31
C ARG A 97 -17.49 9.43 4.39
N LEU A 98 -17.97 9.35 3.14
CA LEU A 98 -17.45 8.38 2.16
C LEU A 98 -15.99 8.65 1.79
N LYS A 99 -15.59 9.91 1.63
CA LYS A 99 -14.18 10.28 1.43
C LYS A 99 -13.30 9.93 2.63
N HIS A 100 -13.79 10.15 3.86
CA HIS A 100 -13.06 9.74 5.06
C HIS A 100 -12.90 8.23 5.17
N LYS A 101 -13.93 7.45 4.82
CA LYS A 101 -13.86 5.99 4.77
C LYS A 101 -12.77 5.51 3.79
N LEU A 102 -12.67 6.13 2.61
CA LEU A 102 -11.60 5.82 1.64
C LEU A 102 -10.20 6.13 2.17
N ARG A 103 -10.02 7.26 2.87
CA ARG A 103 -8.71 7.63 3.44
C ARG A 103 -8.28 6.70 4.57
N ARG A 104 -9.21 6.32 5.45
CA ARG A 104 -8.95 5.33 6.52
C ARG A 104 -8.65 3.94 6.00
N ALA A 105 -9.16 3.59 4.82
CA ALA A 105 -8.91 2.30 4.17
C ALA A 105 -7.62 2.27 3.34
N ALA A 106 -6.95 3.42 3.21
CA ALA A 106 -5.71 3.57 2.46
C ALA A 106 -4.51 3.89 3.37
N ALA A 107 -4.77 4.16 4.65
CA ALA A 107 -3.78 4.25 5.72
C ALA A 107 -3.71 2.88 6.41
#